data_AF-A0A1C3EZT8-F1
#
_entry.id   AF-A0A1C3EZT8-F1
#
_cell.length_a   1.000
_cell.length_b   1.000
_cell.length_c   1.000
_cell.angle_alpha   90.00
_cell.angle_beta   90.00
_cell.angle_gamma   90.00
#
_symmetry.space_group_name_H-M   'P 1'
#
loop_
_entity.id
_entity.type
_entity.pdbx_description
1 polymer ?
#
loop_
_entity_poly.entity_id
_entity_poly.type
_entity_poly.pdbx_seq_one_letter_code
_entity_poly.pdbx_strand_id
1 'polypeptide(L)' 'MLLEMEEGMRALGKASLKELSAADLVALDSLTTEVTGVNEFTKL' A
#
# COMPACT_ATOMS: atom_id res chain seq x y z
N MET A 1 7.00 13.96 -10.25
CA MET A 1 7.03 13.48 -8.85
C MET A 1 5.86 13.95 -8.01
N LEU A 2 5.56 15.25 -7.87
CA LEU A 2 4.40 15.68 -7.06
C LEU A 2 3.08 15.08 -7.57
N LEU A 3 2.82 15.19 -8.89
CA LEU A 3 1.61 14.66 -9.53
C LEU A 3 1.51 13.13 -9.47
N GLU A 4 2.62 12.40 -9.56
CA GLU A 4 2.61 10.93 -9.50
C GLU A 4 2.18 10.44 -8.12
N MET A 5 2.65 11.11 -7.05
CA MET A 5 2.20 10.80 -5.70
C MET A 5 0.73 11.19 -5.50
N GLU A 6 0.29 12.34 -6.00
CA GLU A 6 -1.12 12.77 -5.89
C GLU A 6 -2.08 11.80 -6.60
N GLU A 7 -1.77 11.38 -7.82
CA GLU A 7 -2.59 10.41 -8.55
C GLU A 7 -2.52 9.02 -7.90
N GLY A 8 -1.37 8.62 -7.35
CA GLY A 8 -1.23 7.39 -6.57
C GLY A 8 -2.16 7.38 -5.35
N MET A 9 -2.21 8.47 -4.59
CA MET A 9 -3.13 8.60 -3.46
C MET A 9 -4.60 8.56 -3.91
N ARG A 10 -4.94 9.23 -5.02
CA ARG A 10 -6.30 9.25 -5.57
C ARG A 10 -6.74 7.86 -6.03
N ALA A 11 -5.87 7.09 -6.66
CA ALA A 11 -6.15 5.71 -7.06
C ALA A 11 -6.43 4.80 -5.86
N LEU A 12 -5.82 5.08 -4.71
CA LEU A 12 -6.05 4.40 -3.43
C LEU A 12 -7.25 4.96 -2.65
N GLY A 13 -7.95 5.97 -3.18
CA GLY A 13 -9.08 6.62 -2.52
C GLY A 13 -8.70 7.46 -1.29
N LYS A 14 -7.45 7.93 -1.23
CA LYS A 14 -6.89 8.71 -0.11
C LYS A 14 -6.64 10.16 -0.53
N ALA A 15 -6.76 11.10 0.40
CA ALA A 15 -6.45 12.50 0.14
C ALA A 15 -4.98 12.85 0.39
N SER A 16 -4.26 12.04 1.19
CA SER A 16 -2.85 12.29 1.51
C SER A 16 -2.09 11.03 1.92
N LEU A 17 -0.75 11.08 1.83
CA LEU A 17 0.14 9.97 2.24
C LEU A 17 -0.05 9.57 3.71
N LYS A 18 -0.49 10.50 4.57
CA LYS A 18 -0.71 10.25 6.01
C LYS A 18 -1.88 9.31 6.29
N GLU A 19 -2.76 9.10 5.31
CA GLU A 19 -3.93 8.22 5.42
C GLU A 19 -3.65 6.78 4.95
N LEU A 20 -2.44 6.51 4.46
CA LEU A 20 -2.02 5.15 4.14
C LEU A 20 -1.88 4.30 5.41
N SER A 21 -2.40 3.09 5.32
CA SER A 21 -2.28 2.06 6.34
C SER A 21 -1.75 0.76 5.73
N ALA A 22 -1.37 -0.20 6.57
CA ALA A 22 -0.95 -1.52 6.12
C ALA A 22 -2.04 -2.26 5.31
N ALA A 23 -3.32 -1.94 5.54
CA ALA A 23 -4.43 -2.52 4.80
C ALA A 23 -4.54 -2.02 3.35
N ASP A 24 -3.88 -0.91 3.03
CA ASP A 24 -3.88 -0.31 1.69
C ASP A 24 -2.69 -0.82 0.83
N LEU A 25 -1.85 -1.68 1.40
CA LEU A 25 -0.64 -2.20 0.78
C LEU A 25 -0.72 -3.72 0.62
N VAL A 26 0.18 -4.25 -0.20
CA VAL A 26 0.38 -5.68 -0.38
C VAL A 26 1.87 -5.98 -0.31
N ALA A 27 2.23 -6.98 0.47
CA ALA A 27 3.58 -7.53 0.48
C ALA A 27 3.75 -8.50 -0.71
N LEU A 28 4.92 -8.45 -1.33
CA LEU A 28 5.24 -9.26 -2.52
C LEU A 28 5.90 -10.60 -2.17
N ASP A 29 6.22 -10.80 -0.89
CA ASP A 29 6.85 -12.00 -0.37
C ASP A 29 6.53 -12.20 1.12
N SER A 30 6.78 -13.41 1.60
CA SER A 30 6.52 -13.84 2.97
C SER A 30 7.42 -13.16 4.01
N LEU A 31 8.67 -12.83 3.65
CA LEU A 31 9.62 -12.18 4.57
C LEU A 31 9.16 -10.75 4.89
N THR A 32 8.78 -9.99 3.86
CA THR A 32 8.27 -8.63 4.00
C THR A 32 6.94 -8.64 4.76
N THR A 33 6.07 -9.62 4.50
CA THR A 33 4.83 -9.84 5.27
C THR A 33 5.12 -10.00 6.75
N GLU A 34 6.07 -10.88 7.12
CA GLU A 34 6.44 -11.16 8.50
C GLU A 34 6.99 -9.91 9.21
N VAL A 35 7.86 -9.15 8.55
CA VAL A 35 8.53 -7.99 9.16
C VAL A 35 7.61 -6.76 9.25
N THR A 36 6.71 -6.57 8.28
CA THR A 36 5.88 -5.35 8.19
C THR A 36 4.45 -5.53 8.71
N GLY A 37 3.96 -6.76 8.81
CA GLY A 37 2.55 -7.05 9.11
C GLY A 37 1.57 -6.67 7.99
N VAL A 38 2.07 -6.32 6.80
CA VAL A 38 1.24 -6.10 5.59
C VAL A 38 0.86 -7.44 4.99
N ASN A 39 -0.40 -7.60 4.56
CA ASN A 39 -0.89 -8.86 4.01
C ASN A 39 -0.20 -9.23 2.68
N GLU A 40 0.06 -10.53 2.50
CA GLU A 40 0.55 -11.06 1.23
C GLU A 40 -0.57 -11.12 0.18
N PHE A 41 -0.23 -10.87 -1.08
CA PHE A 41 -1.17 -11.09 -2.18
C PHE A 41 -1.42 -12.59 -2.39
N THR A 42 -2.54 -13.08 -1.86
CA THR A 42 -3.02 -14.43 -2.16
C THR A 42 -3.94 -14.35 -3.38
N LYS A 43 -3.58 -15.00 -4.50
CA LYS A 43 -4.51 -15.17 -5.63
C LYS A 43 -5.73 -15.96 -5.16
N LEU A 44 -6.92 -15.38 -5.32
CA LEU A 44 -8.21 -16.09 -5.26
C LEU A 44 -8.26 -17.20 -6.30
#